data_AF-H2YH60-F1
#
_entry.id   AF-H2YH60-F1
#
_cell.length_a   1.000
_cell.length_b   1.000
_cell.length_c   1.000
_cell.angle_alpha   90.00
_cell.angle_beta   90.00
_cell.angle_gamma   90.00
#
_symmetry.space_group_name_H-M   'P 1'
#
loop_
_entity.id
_entity.type
_entity.pdbx_description
1 polymer ?
#
loop_
_entity_poly.entity_id
_entity_poly.type
_entity_poly.pdbx_seq_one_letter_code
_entity_poly.pdbx_strand_id
1 'polypeptide(L)'
;MLAIRTMNSLFPNKFDFYPETWIYPQELASILSDSTKEPVDTNCPSYLFKPDTECRGTGIELLNRDDFLKKDLGDTAAVVQKYVKNPLLWGDCKFDIRSYFIFTSLDPLEIYYAEGCLVRICTTPFNSVTDDDTLSRSFQHITNTSINVKSDKFQNSTTRTLDQLKQMLTERGFNADEIERKLIRCCIKAFIA
;
A
#
# COMPACT_ATOMS: atom_id res chain seq x y z
N MET A 1 5.55 11.46 5.43
CA MET A 1 4.70 10.76 6.41
C MET A 1 4.22 11.72 7.50
N LEU A 2 5.13 12.43 8.19
CA LEU A 2 4.76 13.39 9.24
C LEU A 2 3.78 14.47 8.73
N ALA A 3 4.01 15.02 7.53
CA ALA A 3 3.15 16.03 6.94
C ALA A 3 1.68 15.58 6.77
N ILE A 4 1.45 14.39 6.20
CA ILE A 4 0.10 13.82 6.06
C ILE A 4 -0.54 13.55 7.43
N ARG A 5 0.22 13.09 8.42
CA ARG A 5 -0.29 12.89 9.79
C ARG A 5 -0.69 14.20 10.45
N THR A 6 0.12 15.25 10.31
CA THR A 6 -0.21 16.61 10.77
C THR A 6 -1.47 17.12 10.08
N MET A 7 -1.58 16.96 8.76
CA MET A 7 -2.76 17.36 8.00
C MET A 7 -4.01 16.55 8.35
N ASN A 8 -3.88 15.28 8.72
CA ASN A 8 -4.98 14.48 9.27
C ASN A 8 -5.42 15.01 10.64
N SER A 9 -4.49 15.37 11.52
CA SER A 9 -4.85 15.97 12.82
C SER A 9 -5.57 17.32 12.66
N LEU A 10 -5.20 18.13 11.67
CA LEU A 10 -5.82 19.44 11.42
C LEU A 10 -7.14 19.32 10.65
N PHE A 11 -7.22 18.40 9.69
CA PHE A 11 -8.36 18.21 8.80
C PHE A 11 -8.72 16.71 8.65
N PRO A 12 -9.26 16.06 9.70
CA PRO A 12 -9.46 14.61 9.73
C PRO A 12 -10.30 14.08 8.56
N ASN A 13 -11.40 14.76 8.26
CA ASN A 13 -12.33 14.39 7.18
C ASN A 13 -11.79 14.67 5.76
N LYS A 14 -10.58 15.24 5.64
CA LYS A 14 -9.96 15.55 4.35
C LYS A 14 -8.72 14.67 4.09
N PHE A 15 -8.09 14.12 5.12
CA PHE A 15 -6.84 13.36 5.04
C PHE A 15 -6.98 11.93 5.60
N ASP A 16 -8.16 11.33 5.49
CA ASP A 16 -8.50 9.95 5.88
C ASP A 16 -8.06 8.87 4.87
N PHE A 17 -7.34 9.27 3.81
CA PHE A 17 -6.95 8.39 2.71
C PHE A 17 -5.59 7.69 2.92
N TYR A 18 -4.88 7.98 4.00
CA TYR A 18 -3.58 7.39 4.31
C TYR A 18 -3.69 6.47 5.54
N PRO A 19 -3.24 5.21 5.45
CA PRO A 19 -3.30 4.29 6.59
C PRO A 19 -2.50 4.80 7.79
N GLU A 20 -2.95 4.43 8.99
CA GLU A 20 -2.23 4.75 10.22
C GLU A 20 -0.79 4.26 10.15
N THR A 21 0.15 5.11 10.56
CA THR A 21 1.58 4.88 10.34
C THR A 21 2.39 5.48 11.49
N TRP A 22 3.41 4.76 11.92
CA TRP A 22 4.29 5.07 13.03
C TRP A 22 5.76 5.02 12.60
N ILE A 23 6.60 5.78 13.28
CA ILE A 23 8.05 5.80 13.13
C ILE A 23 8.64 4.88 14.20
N TYR A 24 9.29 3.81 13.77
CA TYR A 24 9.97 2.85 14.62
C TYR A 24 11.47 3.18 14.71
N PRO A 25 12.11 3.06 15.89
CA PRO A 25 11.56 2.59 17.17
C PRO A 25 10.87 3.66 18.04
N GLN A 26 10.86 4.93 17.62
CA GLN A 26 10.44 6.07 18.46
C GLN A 26 8.99 5.98 18.97
N GLU A 27 8.09 5.41 18.16
CA GLU A 27 6.67 5.28 18.46
C GLU A 27 6.26 3.84 18.81
N LEU A 28 7.22 3.01 19.26
CA LEU A 28 6.97 1.61 19.63
C LEU A 28 5.81 1.44 20.63
N ALA A 29 5.74 2.28 21.66
CA ALA A 29 4.65 2.24 22.64
C ALA A 29 3.26 2.40 22.00
N SER A 30 3.13 3.26 20.99
CA SER A 30 1.88 3.45 20.25
C SER A 30 1.52 2.22 19.43
N ILE A 31 2.52 1.60 18.78
CA ILE A 31 2.32 0.38 17.99
C ILE A 31 1.91 -0.78 18.90
N LEU A 32 2.54 -0.92 20.07
CA LEU A 32 2.17 -1.94 21.07
C LEU A 32 0.74 -1.73 21.58
N SER A 33 0.35 -0.49 21.84
CA SER A 33 -1.04 -0.18 22.22
C SER A 33 -2.05 -0.47 21.11
N ASP A 34 -1.68 -0.33 19.84
CA ASP A 34 -2.55 -0.70 18.73
C ASP A 34 -2.64 -2.23 18.58
N SER A 35 -1.54 -2.95 18.81
CA SER A 35 -1.48 -4.41 18.74
C SER A 35 -2.43 -5.13 19.70
N THR A 36 -2.85 -4.47 20.80
CA THR A 36 -3.85 -5.04 21.72
C THR A 36 -5.26 -5.05 21.13
N LYS A 37 -5.52 -4.25 20.09
CA LYS A 37 -6.81 -4.16 19.40
C LYS A 37 -6.89 -5.11 18.21
N GLU A 38 -5.74 -5.58 17.71
CA GLU A 38 -5.69 -6.48 16.57
C GLU A 38 -6.13 -7.90 16.95
N PRO A 39 -6.90 -8.58 16.09
CA PRO A 39 -7.24 -9.98 16.30
C PRO A 39 -5.99 -10.87 16.20
N VAL A 40 -6.02 -11.99 16.89
CA VAL A 40 -5.02 -13.05 16.73
C VAL A 40 -5.35 -13.81 15.44
N ASP A 41 -4.79 -13.33 14.33
CA ASP A 41 -4.89 -13.96 13.01
C ASP A 41 -3.47 -14.06 12.41
N THR A 42 -2.99 -15.30 12.25
CA THR A 42 -1.66 -15.59 11.73
C THR A 42 -1.59 -15.52 10.20
N ASN A 43 -2.75 -15.58 9.53
CA ASN A 43 -2.84 -15.66 8.08
C ASN A 43 -2.93 -14.28 7.44
N CYS A 44 -3.48 -13.29 8.14
CA CYS A 44 -3.57 -11.92 7.65
C CYS A 44 -2.56 -10.98 8.31
N PRO A 45 -1.70 -10.28 7.54
CA PRO A 45 -0.82 -9.26 8.07
C PRO A 45 -1.59 -8.14 8.78
N SER A 46 -1.06 -7.65 9.89
CA SER A 46 -1.58 -6.49 10.61
C SER A 46 -0.80 -5.22 10.29
N TYR A 47 0.50 -5.38 10.04
CA TYR A 47 1.44 -4.28 9.79
C TYR A 47 2.33 -4.56 8.57
N LEU A 48 2.68 -3.49 7.86
CA LEU A 48 3.85 -3.46 6.98
C LEU A 48 4.99 -2.78 7.73
N PHE A 49 6.09 -3.49 7.92
CA PHE A 49 7.36 -2.93 8.38
C PHE A 49 8.20 -2.57 7.15
N LYS A 50 8.62 -1.31 7.04
CA LYS A 50 9.38 -0.80 5.89
C LYS A 50 10.66 -0.14 6.41
N PRO A 51 11.82 -0.80 6.35
CA PRO A 51 13.07 -0.25 6.86
C PRO A 51 13.54 0.94 6.00
N ASP A 52 14.21 1.91 6.64
CA ASP A 52 14.71 3.12 5.97
C ASP A 52 15.88 2.85 5.00
N THR A 53 16.45 1.65 5.03
CA THR A 53 17.70 1.33 4.31
C THR A 53 17.49 0.90 2.86
N GLU A 54 16.27 0.64 2.39
CA GLU A 54 16.04 -0.03 1.09
C GLU A 54 14.90 0.54 0.23
N CYS A 55 15.11 0.53 -1.09
CA CYS A 55 14.10 0.88 -2.11
C CYS A 55 13.61 -0.38 -2.85
N ARG A 56 12.53 -0.26 -3.63
CA ARG A 56 11.95 -1.31 -4.50
C ARG A 56 11.24 -2.47 -3.78
N GLY A 57 10.91 -2.30 -2.51
CA GLY A 57 10.16 -3.29 -1.73
C GLY A 57 11.03 -4.38 -1.12
N THR A 58 12.35 -4.30 -1.27
CA THR A 58 13.31 -5.10 -0.50
C THR A 58 13.21 -4.70 0.98
N GLY A 59 13.32 -5.69 1.87
CA GLY A 59 13.24 -5.47 3.32
C GLY A 59 11.84 -5.19 3.87
N ILE A 60 10.81 -5.06 3.02
CA ILE A 60 9.43 -4.94 3.50
C ILE A 60 9.01 -6.26 4.11
N GLU A 61 8.62 -6.21 5.39
CA GLU A 61 8.09 -7.36 6.09
C GLU A 61 6.61 -7.18 6.39
N LEU A 62 5.87 -8.27 6.25
CA LEU A 62 4.47 -8.37 6.60
C LEU A 62 4.41 -9.04 7.96
N LEU A 63 3.97 -8.29 8.97
CA LEU A 63 3.93 -8.77 10.35
C LEU A 63 2.47 -8.89 10.78
N ASN A 64 2.08 -10.08 11.24
CA ASN A 64 0.87 -10.17 12.05
C ASN A 64 1.14 -9.63 13.47
N ARG A 65 0.11 -9.56 14.30
CA ARG A 65 0.21 -9.09 15.69
C ARG A 65 1.30 -9.84 16.47
N ASP A 66 1.29 -11.16 16.41
CA ASP A 66 2.17 -12.01 17.20
C ASP A 66 3.61 -11.97 16.69
N ASP A 67 3.81 -11.91 15.37
CA ASP A 67 5.13 -11.74 14.75
C ASP A 67 5.75 -10.43 15.22
N PHE A 68 4.99 -9.33 15.22
CA PHE A 68 5.46 -8.03 15.69
C PHE A 68 5.87 -8.06 17.18
N LEU A 69 5.15 -8.80 18.01
CA LEU A 69 5.42 -8.88 19.45
C LEU A 69 6.60 -9.82 19.80
N LYS A 70 6.85 -10.83 18.98
CA LYS A 70 7.87 -11.87 19.24
C LYS A 70 9.19 -11.61 18.53
N LYS A 71 9.13 -11.00 17.35
CA LYS A 71 10.32 -10.79 16.50
C LYS A 71 11.14 -9.64 17.06
N ASP A 72 12.44 -9.88 17.21
CA ASP A 72 13.40 -8.81 17.42
C ASP A 72 13.63 -8.07 16.10
N LEU A 73 13.10 -6.85 16.02
CA LEU A 73 13.25 -5.96 14.87
C LEU A 73 14.49 -5.05 15.00
N GLY A 74 15.23 -5.16 16.11
CA GLY A 74 16.41 -4.35 16.43
C GLY A 74 16.11 -2.84 16.48
N ASP A 75 17.16 -2.02 16.41
CA ASP A 75 17.02 -0.55 16.41
C ASP A 75 16.97 0.05 14.99
N THR A 76 16.64 -0.76 13.98
CA THR A 76 16.62 -0.31 12.59
C THR A 76 15.48 0.68 12.39
N ALA A 77 15.81 1.92 12.02
CA ALA A 77 14.82 2.94 11.71
C ALA A 77 13.88 2.44 10.60
N ALA A 78 12.58 2.52 10.87
CA ALA A 78 11.58 1.99 9.96
C ALA A 78 10.25 2.73 10.05
N VAL A 79 9.48 2.59 8.98
CA VAL A 79 8.09 2.97 8.92
C VAL A 79 7.23 1.73 9.17
N VAL A 80 6.45 1.75 10.25
CA VAL A 80 5.43 0.74 10.51
C VAL A 80 4.08 1.29 10.10
N GLN A 81 3.41 0.61 9.17
CA GLN A 81 2.13 1.06 8.62
C GLN A 81 1.05 0.00 8.82
N LYS A 82 -0.15 0.42 9.19
CA LYS A 82 -1.32 -0.46 9.28
C LYS A 82 -1.60 -1.11 7.92
N TYR A 83 -1.73 -2.43 7.91
CA TYR A 83 -2.01 -3.19 6.69
C TYR A 83 -3.47 -3.02 6.25
N VAL A 84 -3.70 -2.74 4.96
CA VAL A 84 -5.05 -2.68 4.38
C VAL A 84 -5.54 -4.11 4.12
N LYS A 85 -6.34 -4.64 5.04
CA LYS A 85 -6.80 -6.04 5.04
C LYS A 85 -7.86 -6.37 3.98
N ASN A 86 -8.62 -5.37 3.52
CA ASN A 86 -9.71 -5.57 2.56
C ASN A 86 -9.48 -4.77 1.26
N PRO A 87 -8.42 -5.07 0.49
CA PRO A 87 -8.16 -4.39 -0.77
C PRO A 87 -9.17 -4.79 -1.85
N LEU A 88 -9.42 -3.91 -2.81
CA LEU A 88 -10.06 -4.31 -4.06
C LEU A 88 -9.12 -5.27 -4.81
N LEU A 89 -9.66 -6.38 -5.31
CA LEU A 89 -8.89 -7.42 -5.99
C LEU A 89 -9.12 -7.39 -7.50
N TRP A 90 -8.09 -7.67 -8.29
CA TRP A 90 -8.21 -7.93 -9.72
C TRP A 90 -8.32 -9.44 -9.91
N GLY A 91 -9.53 -9.91 -10.24
CA GLY A 91 -9.84 -11.33 -10.03
C GLY A 91 -9.73 -11.65 -8.54
N ASP A 92 -8.80 -12.51 -8.19
CA ASP A 92 -8.44 -12.91 -6.82
C ASP A 92 -7.11 -12.28 -6.33
N CYS A 93 -6.39 -11.53 -7.18
CA CYS A 93 -5.07 -11.01 -6.86
C CYS A 93 -5.12 -9.55 -6.38
N LYS A 94 -4.30 -9.21 -5.38
CA LYS A 94 -4.10 -7.82 -4.94
C LYS A 94 -3.46 -7.00 -6.05
N PHE A 95 -3.82 -5.73 -6.18
CA PHE A 95 -3.15 -4.80 -7.09
C PHE A 95 -2.94 -3.43 -6.46
N ASP A 96 -2.06 -2.64 -7.07
CA ASP A 96 -2.00 -1.20 -6.84
C ASP A 96 -2.03 -0.41 -8.14
N ILE A 97 -2.23 0.90 -8.00
CA ILE A 97 -2.26 1.85 -9.10
C ILE A 97 -1.03 2.73 -8.98
N ARG A 98 -0.22 2.76 -10.02
CA ARG A 98 0.85 3.74 -10.20
C ARG A 98 0.37 4.83 -11.15
N SER A 99 0.04 5.98 -10.59
CA SER A 99 -0.29 7.18 -11.36
C SER A 99 0.91 8.10 -11.46
N TYR A 100 0.98 8.88 -12.54
CA TYR A 100 2.07 9.82 -12.79
C TYR A 100 1.53 11.25 -12.76
N PHE A 101 2.23 12.11 -12.01
CA PHE A 101 1.94 13.52 -11.90
C PHE A 101 3.23 14.29 -12.23
N ILE A 102 3.09 15.40 -12.97
CA ILE A 102 4.18 16.30 -13.30
C ILE A 102 3.89 17.63 -12.63
N PHE A 103 4.84 18.09 -11.82
CA PHE A 103 4.80 19.39 -11.16
C PHE A 103 5.77 20.30 -11.90
N THR A 104 5.27 21.36 -12.48
CA THR A 104 6.06 22.26 -13.35
C THR A 104 6.36 23.59 -12.67
N SER A 105 5.49 24.01 -11.76
CA SER A 105 5.66 25.21 -10.95
C SER A 105 5.06 25.01 -9.56
N LEU A 106 5.66 25.66 -8.55
CA LEU A 106 5.15 25.71 -7.18
C LEU A 106 4.44 27.04 -6.89
N ASP A 107 4.76 28.09 -7.66
CA ASP A 107 4.19 29.42 -7.52
C ASP A 107 4.10 30.13 -8.88
N PRO A 108 2.93 30.13 -9.56
CA PRO A 108 1.70 29.45 -9.13
C PRO A 108 1.86 27.92 -9.16
N LEU A 109 1.10 27.20 -8.33
CA LEU A 109 1.14 25.74 -8.31
C LEU A 109 0.54 25.17 -9.61
N GLU A 110 1.36 24.46 -10.39
CA GLU A 110 0.98 23.83 -11.66
C GLU A 110 1.24 22.32 -11.63
N ILE A 111 0.16 21.55 -11.74
CA ILE A 111 0.16 20.08 -11.64
C ILE A 111 -0.54 19.49 -12.88
N TYR A 112 0.14 18.57 -13.55
CA TYR A 112 -0.40 17.78 -14.66
C TYR A 112 -0.55 16.33 -14.22
N TYR A 113 -1.74 15.77 -14.41
CA TYR A 113 -1.99 14.34 -14.25
C TYR A 113 -1.85 13.66 -15.60
N ALA A 114 -0.99 12.64 -15.71
CA ALA A 114 -0.91 11.85 -16.92
C ALA A 114 -2.05 10.82 -16.92
N GLU A 115 -2.85 10.81 -17.99
CA GLU A 115 -3.98 9.89 -18.16
C GLU A 115 -3.56 8.41 -18.25
N GLY A 116 -2.26 8.11 -18.35
CA GLY A 116 -1.73 6.76 -18.20
C GLY A 116 -1.45 6.42 -16.75
N CYS A 117 -2.20 5.50 -16.15
CA CYS A 117 -1.77 4.80 -14.92
C CYS A 117 -1.32 3.37 -15.25
N LEU A 118 -0.39 2.86 -14.44
CA LEU A 118 0.08 1.48 -14.48
C LEU A 118 -0.51 0.71 -13.30
N VAL A 119 -1.41 -0.23 -13.57
CA VAL A 119 -1.95 -1.12 -12.56
C VAL A 119 -1.03 -2.33 -12.44
N ARG A 120 -0.54 -2.59 -11.22
CA ARG A 120 0.42 -3.68 -10.94
C ARG A 120 -0.25 -4.72 -10.07
N ILE A 121 -0.39 -5.91 -10.63
CA ILE A 121 -1.13 -7.02 -10.03
C ILE A 121 -0.12 -8.02 -9.45
N CYS A 122 -0.39 -8.49 -8.23
CA CYS A 122 0.32 -9.59 -7.60
C CYS A 122 0.19 -10.88 -8.44
N THR A 123 1.19 -11.77 -8.34
CA THR A 123 1.19 -13.04 -9.09
C THR A 123 0.49 -14.19 -8.38
N THR A 124 0.18 -14.02 -7.09
CA THR A 124 -0.50 -15.03 -6.28
C THR A 124 -1.83 -14.47 -5.74
N PRO A 125 -2.92 -15.27 -5.75
CA PRO A 125 -4.20 -14.87 -5.18
C PRO A 125 -4.09 -14.42 -3.73
N PHE A 126 -4.86 -13.40 -3.38
CA PHE A 126 -4.91 -12.84 -2.04
C PHE A 126 -5.45 -13.87 -1.03
N ASN A 127 -4.74 -14.07 0.08
CA ASN A 127 -5.07 -15.05 1.12
C ASN A 127 -5.13 -16.51 0.64
N SER A 128 -4.43 -16.85 -0.45
CA SER A 128 -4.25 -18.26 -0.81
C SER A 128 -3.39 -18.97 0.23
N VAL A 129 -3.71 -20.23 0.51
CA VAL A 129 -2.82 -21.10 1.29
C VAL A 129 -1.53 -21.28 0.49
N THR A 130 -0.44 -20.70 0.99
CA THR A 130 0.91 -20.91 0.46
C THR A 130 1.76 -21.61 1.48
N ASP A 131 2.87 -22.20 1.03
CA ASP A 131 3.94 -22.60 1.92
C ASP A 131 4.33 -21.40 2.80
N ASP A 132 4.64 -21.66 4.07
CA ASP A 132 4.86 -20.64 5.12
C ASP A 132 6.15 -19.82 4.92
N ASP A 133 6.71 -19.79 3.71
CA ASP A 133 7.88 -18.97 3.40
C ASP A 133 7.49 -17.50 3.15
N THR A 134 8.40 -16.60 3.56
CA THR A 134 8.19 -15.15 3.49
C THR A 134 8.07 -14.64 2.04
N LEU A 135 8.71 -15.33 1.09
CA LEU A 135 8.76 -14.91 -0.31
C LEU A 135 7.43 -15.17 -1.03
N SER A 136 6.84 -16.35 -0.83
CA SER A 136 5.54 -16.74 -1.37
C SER A 136 4.42 -15.86 -0.83
N ARG A 137 4.47 -15.50 0.46
CA ARG A 137 3.56 -14.51 1.06
C ARG A 137 3.75 -13.11 0.42
N SER A 138 4.98 -12.74 0.09
CA SER A 138 5.25 -11.46 -0.57
C SER A 138 4.58 -11.36 -1.95
N PHE A 139 4.50 -12.45 -2.72
CA PHE A 139 3.81 -12.49 -4.01
C PHE A 139 2.29 -12.29 -3.94
N GLN A 140 1.67 -12.41 -2.75
CA GLN A 140 0.25 -12.15 -2.53
C GLN A 140 -0.02 -10.70 -2.12
N HIS A 141 0.93 -10.10 -1.39
CA HIS A 141 0.68 -8.89 -0.62
C HIS A 141 1.51 -7.67 -1.06
N ILE A 142 2.61 -7.88 -1.79
CA ILE A 142 3.50 -6.83 -2.28
C ILE A 142 3.41 -6.78 -3.80
N THR A 143 2.88 -5.67 -4.32
CA THR A 143 2.57 -5.45 -5.75
C THR A 143 3.78 -5.01 -6.58
N ASN A 144 4.94 -4.79 -5.95
CA ASN A 144 6.14 -4.36 -6.65
C ASN A 144 6.56 -5.36 -7.72
N THR A 145 6.78 -4.86 -8.94
CA THR A 145 7.25 -5.68 -10.07
C THR A 145 8.57 -6.38 -9.74
N SER A 146 9.52 -5.72 -9.08
CA SER A 146 10.79 -6.29 -8.60
C SER A 146 10.65 -7.51 -7.69
N ILE A 147 9.51 -7.64 -7.00
CA ILE A 147 9.20 -8.81 -6.18
C ILE A 147 8.50 -9.84 -7.06
N ASN A 148 7.42 -9.48 -7.74
CA ASN A 148 6.59 -10.42 -8.50
C ASN A 148 7.30 -11.05 -9.70
N VAL A 149 8.30 -10.39 -10.30
CA VAL A 149 9.12 -10.99 -11.39
C VAL A 149 9.89 -12.23 -10.94
N LYS A 150 10.06 -12.44 -9.63
CA LYS A 150 10.70 -13.63 -9.06
C LYS A 150 9.74 -14.82 -8.95
N SER A 151 8.45 -14.62 -9.20
CA SER A 151 7.46 -15.70 -9.20
C SER A 151 7.43 -16.38 -10.57
N ASP A 152 7.36 -17.71 -10.57
CA ASP A 152 7.17 -18.50 -11.80
C ASP A 152 5.83 -18.21 -12.51
N LYS A 153 4.90 -17.57 -11.80
CA LYS A 153 3.58 -17.14 -12.33
C LYS A 153 3.63 -15.75 -12.97
N PHE A 154 4.80 -15.09 -13.01
CA PHE A 154 4.93 -13.77 -13.62
C PHE A 154 4.69 -13.82 -15.13
N GLN A 155 3.74 -13.02 -15.60
CA GLN A 155 3.36 -12.92 -17.01
C GLN A 155 3.11 -11.47 -17.39
N ASN A 156 3.10 -11.16 -18.69
CA ASN A 156 2.69 -9.84 -19.20
C ASN A 156 1.30 -9.41 -18.70
N SER A 157 0.46 -10.38 -18.31
CA SER A 157 -0.85 -10.17 -17.71
C SER A 157 -0.82 -9.61 -16.28
N THR A 158 0.33 -9.38 -15.66
CA THR A 158 0.46 -8.77 -14.32
C THR A 158 0.39 -7.24 -14.33
N THR A 159 0.27 -6.64 -15.52
CA THR A 159 0.18 -5.18 -15.72
C THR A 159 -1.08 -4.83 -16.50
N ARG A 160 -1.82 -3.79 -16.08
CA ARG A 160 -3.01 -3.27 -16.78
C ARG A 160 -2.95 -1.75 -16.96
N THR A 161 -3.67 -1.25 -17.95
CA THR A 161 -3.83 0.19 -18.21
C THR A 161 -4.94 0.78 -17.34
N LEU A 162 -5.02 2.13 -17.31
CA LEU A 162 -6.14 2.83 -16.69
C LEU A 162 -7.48 2.43 -17.31
N ASP A 163 -7.57 2.35 -18.64
CA ASP A 163 -8.83 2.01 -19.32
C ASP A 163 -9.35 0.64 -18.93
N GLN A 164 -8.45 -0.35 -18.82
CA GLN A 164 -8.80 -1.69 -18.37
C GLN A 164 -9.29 -1.66 -16.91
N LEU A 165 -8.69 -0.84 -16.05
CA LEU A 165 -9.17 -0.65 -14.68
C LEU A 165 -10.54 0.00 -14.64
N LYS A 166 -10.76 1.06 -15.43
CA LYS A 166 -12.06 1.72 -15.52
C LYS A 166 -13.14 0.75 -15.99
N GLN A 167 -12.86 -0.04 -17.02
CA GLN A 167 -13.74 -1.09 -17.49
C GLN A 167 -14.08 -2.09 -16.37
N MET A 168 -13.06 -2.64 -15.69
CA MET A 168 -13.27 -3.57 -14.58
C MET A 168 -14.09 -2.95 -13.44
N LEU A 169 -13.89 -1.66 -13.14
CA LEU A 169 -14.65 -0.94 -12.11
C LEU A 169 -16.12 -0.81 -12.51
N THR A 170 -16.38 -0.39 -13.74
CA THR A 170 -17.74 -0.24 -14.28
C THR A 170 -18.48 -1.57 -14.35
N GLU A 171 -17.82 -2.65 -14.80
CA GLU A 171 -18.40 -4.00 -14.84
C GLU A 171 -18.80 -4.51 -13.45
N ARG A 172 -18.07 -4.07 -12.40
CA ARG A 172 -18.37 -4.37 -11.00
C ARG A 172 -19.34 -3.39 -10.34
N GLY A 173 -19.93 -2.47 -11.10
CA GLY A 173 -20.93 -1.51 -10.63
C GLY A 173 -20.36 -0.26 -9.95
N PHE A 174 -19.06 -0.01 -10.05
CA PHE A 174 -18.44 1.21 -9.52
C PHE A 174 -18.47 2.35 -10.54
N ASN A 175 -18.52 3.59 -10.05
CA ASN A 175 -18.33 4.78 -10.86
C ASN A 175 -16.82 5.03 -11.06
N ALA A 176 -16.28 4.57 -12.19
CA ALA A 176 -14.86 4.65 -12.50
C ALA A 176 -14.32 6.10 -12.50
N ASP A 177 -15.07 7.05 -13.07
CA ASP A 177 -14.68 8.46 -13.12
C ASP A 177 -14.67 9.12 -11.74
N GLU A 178 -15.60 8.73 -10.85
CA GLU A 178 -15.57 9.19 -9.47
C GLU A 178 -14.34 8.67 -8.72
N ILE A 179 -13.98 7.40 -8.93
CA ILE A 179 -12.79 6.79 -8.32
C ILE A 179 -11.52 7.48 -8.80
N GLU A 180 -11.39 7.72 -10.11
CA GLU A 180 -10.24 8.45 -10.65
C GLU A 180 -10.15 9.87 -10.08
N ARG A 181 -11.27 10.61 -10.01
CA ARG A 181 -11.29 11.93 -9.39
C ARG A 181 -10.88 11.89 -7.92
N LYS A 182 -11.28 10.85 -7.17
CA LYS A 182 -10.84 10.65 -5.78
C LYS A 182 -9.34 10.39 -5.70
N LEU A 183 -8.79 9.55 -6.60
CA LEU A 183 -7.35 9.28 -6.68
C LEU A 183 -6.55 10.57 -6.95
N ILE A 184 -6.96 11.36 -7.95
CA ILE A 184 -6.33 12.64 -8.28
C ILE A 184 -6.35 13.59 -7.07
N ARG A 185 -7.50 13.71 -6.40
CA ARG A 185 -7.64 14.55 -5.20
C ARG A 185 -6.74 14.10 -4.06
N CYS A 186 -6.56 12.80 -3.85
CA CYS A 186 -5.65 12.28 -2.81
C CYS A 186 -4.20 12.65 -3.12
N CYS A 187 -3.77 12.51 -4.38
CA CYS A 187 -2.42 12.89 -4.82
C CYS A 187 -2.16 14.39 -4.65
N ILE A 188 -3.09 15.25 -5.05
CA ILE A 188 -2.96 16.71 -4.88
C ILE A 188 -2.89 17.07 -3.39
N LYS A 189 -3.77 16.50 -2.55
CA LYS A 189 -3.73 16.72 -1.10
C LYS A 189 -2.41 16.26 -0.48
N ALA A 190 -1.89 15.11 -0.91
CA ALA A 190 -0.62 14.59 -0.42
C ALA A 190 0.57 15.46 -0.84
N PHE A 191 0.48 16.17 -1.97
CA PHE A 191 1.48 17.13 -2.40
C PHE A 191 1.41 18.46 -1.63
N ILE A 192 0.19 18.91 -1.31
CA ILE A 192 -0.03 20.16 -0.55
C ILE A 192 0.35 20.00 0.93
N ALA A 193 0.27 18.79 1.48
CA ALA A 193 0.60 18.47 2.87
C ALA A 193 2.10 18.60 3.16
#